data_AF-A0A2W4IKP5-F1
#
_entry.id   AF-A0A2W4IKP5-F1
#
_cell.length_a   1.000
_cell.length_b   1.000
_cell.length_c   1.000
_cell.angle_alpha   90.00
_cell.angle_beta   90.00
_cell.angle_gamma   90.00
#
_symmetry.space_group_name_H-M   'P 1'
#
loop_
_entity.id
_entity.type
_entity.pdbx_description
1 polymer ?
#
loop_
_entity_poly.entity_id
_entity_poly.type
_entity_poly.pdbx_seq_one_letter_code
_entity_poly.pdbx_strand_id
1 'polypeptide(L)'
;MQFSEEGKAQRELGLKNNQDPYGQGIFRYAENWAKLMEEAIEKEGKTLEEVAEKLSQDADLEGNAGFMYGAAVNILSQTWKYGNELRKWHNKKYNYQGEGVVNPVVHTINPK
;
A
#
# COMPACT_ATOMS: atom_id res chain seq x y z
N MET A 1 11.70 3.69 -2.04
CA MET A 1 10.47 4.36 -2.49
C MET A 1 10.76 5.79 -2.86
N GLN A 2 10.54 6.10 -4.13
CA GLN A 2 10.47 7.44 -4.68
C GLN A 2 9.06 7.97 -4.41
N PHE A 3 8.98 9.06 -3.66
CA PHE A 3 7.71 9.71 -3.35
C PHE A 3 7.21 10.51 -4.55
N SER A 4 5.89 10.66 -4.66
CA SER A 4 5.31 11.76 -5.45
C SER A 4 5.67 13.10 -4.82
N GLU A 5 5.55 14.19 -5.58
CA GLU A 5 5.84 15.54 -5.07
C GLU A 5 4.94 15.90 -3.88
N GLU A 6 3.64 15.56 -3.95
CA GLU A 6 2.68 15.75 -2.87
C GLU A 6 2.84 14.70 -1.74
N GLY A 7 3.43 13.55 -2.07
CA GLY A 7 3.51 12.39 -1.19
C GLY A 7 4.43 12.56 0.02
N LYS A 8 5.48 13.39 -0.11
CA LYS A 8 6.44 13.65 0.98
C LYS A 8 5.77 14.31 2.18
N ALA A 9 4.99 15.37 1.94
CA ALA A 9 4.30 16.12 2.99
C ALA A 9 3.23 15.26 3.69
N GLN A 10 2.49 14.45 2.92
CA GLN A 10 1.48 13.55 3.46
C GLN A 10 2.08 12.45 4.33
N ARG A 11 3.25 11.90 3.95
CA ARG A 11 4.00 10.96 4.78
C ARG A 11 4.42 11.59 6.10
N GLU A 12 5.00 12.79 6.06
CA GLU A 12 5.45 13.48 7.28
C GLU A 12 4.30 13.75 8.24
N LEU A 13 3.17 14.24 7.73
CA LEU A 13 1.95 14.42 8.51
C LEU A 13 1.45 13.10 9.10
N GLY A 14 1.45 12.03 8.30
CA GLY A 14 1.07 10.69 8.72
C GLY A 14 1.92 10.17 9.89
N LEU A 15 3.25 10.27 9.78
CA LEU A 15 4.18 9.86 10.84
C LEU A 15 4.01 10.70 12.12
N LYS A 16 3.75 12.01 11.98
CA LYS A 16 3.50 12.89 13.12
C LYS A 16 2.24 12.48 13.89
N ASN A 17 1.21 12.02 13.19
CA ASN A 17 -0.08 11.65 13.79
C ASN A 17 -0.11 10.20 14.30
N ASN A 18 0.83 9.34 13.89
CA ASN A 18 0.88 7.92 14.23
C ASN A 18 2.19 7.60 14.95
N GLN A 19 2.30 8.05 16.20
CA GLN A 19 3.50 7.85 17.01
C GLN A 19 3.51 6.52 17.78
N ASP A 20 2.38 5.82 17.86
CA ASP A 20 2.31 4.52 18.51
C ASP A 20 3.02 3.43 17.68
N PRO A 21 3.52 2.35 18.33
CA PRO A 21 4.30 1.32 17.64
C PRO A 21 3.57 0.65 16.47
N TYR A 22 2.24 0.52 16.57
CA TYR A 22 1.42 -0.13 15.55
C TYR A 22 1.26 0.77 14.32
N GLY A 23 0.90 2.03 14.52
CA GLY A 23 0.84 3.05 13.48
C GLY A 23 2.18 3.17 12.73
N GLN A 24 3.30 3.24 13.47
CA GLN A 24 4.64 3.24 12.86
C GLN A 24 4.94 1.95 12.10
N GLY A 25 4.45 0.80 12.57
CA GLY A 25 4.57 -0.49 11.88
C GLY A 25 3.94 -0.49 10.49
N ILE A 26 2.78 0.16 10.33
CA ILE A 26 2.12 0.31 9.03
C ILE A 26 3.00 1.08 8.05
N PHE A 27 3.63 2.18 8.49
CA PHE A 27 4.53 2.96 7.64
C PHE A 27 5.78 2.15 7.25
N ARG A 28 6.39 1.43 8.19
CA ARG A 28 7.54 0.56 7.89
C ARG A 28 7.19 -0.50 6.86
N TYR A 29 6.05 -1.17 7.05
CA TYR A 29 5.55 -2.18 6.13
C TYR A 29 5.30 -1.60 4.74
N ALA A 30 4.59 -0.47 4.63
CA ALA A 30 4.33 0.21 3.37
C ALA A 30 5.63 0.59 2.63
N GLU A 31 6.60 1.16 3.33
CA GLU A 31 7.89 1.56 2.75
C GLU A 31 8.73 0.37 2.28
N ASN A 32 8.76 -0.71 3.06
CA ASN A 32 9.49 -1.93 2.70
C ASN A 32 8.88 -2.58 1.46
N TRP A 33 7.55 -2.72 1.43
CA TRP A 33 6.85 -3.25 0.29
C TRP A 33 7.08 -2.42 -0.98
N ALA A 34 6.98 -1.10 -0.88
CA ALA A 34 7.26 -0.21 -2.01
C ALA A 34 8.72 -0.30 -2.50
N LYS A 35 9.70 -0.41 -1.60
CA LYS A 35 11.12 -0.60 -1.97
C LYS A 35 11.35 -1.89 -2.75
N LEU A 36 10.78 -3.00 -2.27
CA LEU A 36 10.90 -4.29 -2.95
C LEU A 36 10.26 -4.24 -4.35
N MET A 37 9.07 -3.64 -4.46
CA MET A 37 8.40 -3.49 -5.77
C MET A 37 9.18 -2.59 -6.72
N GLU A 38 9.72 -1.46 -6.26
CA GLU A 38 10.56 -0.59 -7.10
C GLU A 38 11.79 -1.32 -7.62
N GLU A 39 12.45 -2.10 -6.78
CA GLU A 39 13.62 -2.88 -7.19
C GLU A 39 13.27 -3.87 -8.29
N ALA A 40 12.19 -4.63 -8.13
CA ALA A 40 11.74 -5.58 -9.15
C ALA A 40 11.30 -4.88 -10.45
N ILE A 41 10.59 -3.76 -10.35
CA ILE A 41 10.10 -3.02 -11.53
C ILE A 41 11.27 -2.36 -12.28
N GLU A 42 12.15 -1.65 -11.58
CA GLU A 42 13.21 -0.86 -12.21
C GLU A 42 14.42 -1.67 -12.64
N LYS A 43 14.81 -2.69 -11.85
CA LYS A 43 16.04 -3.45 -12.11
C LYS A 43 15.78 -4.76 -12.84
N GLU A 44 14.64 -5.40 -12.58
CA GLU A 44 14.30 -6.70 -13.18
C GLU A 44 13.29 -6.59 -14.33
N GLY A 45 12.71 -5.41 -14.55
CA GLY A 45 11.73 -5.17 -15.61
C GLY A 45 10.37 -5.85 -15.37
N LYS A 46 10.05 -6.17 -14.12
CA LYS A 46 8.77 -6.78 -13.73
C LYS A 46 7.63 -5.76 -13.75
N THR A 47 6.40 -6.22 -13.93
CA THR A 47 5.22 -5.37 -13.74
C THR A 47 4.75 -5.39 -12.29
N LEU A 48 4.01 -4.35 -11.88
CA LEU A 48 3.46 -4.28 -10.52
C LEU A 48 2.56 -5.48 -10.23
N GLU A 49 1.74 -5.91 -11.18
CA GLU A 49 0.82 -7.04 -11.01
C GLU A 49 1.52 -8.37 -10.80
N GLU A 50 2.71 -8.56 -11.36
CA GLU A 50 3.49 -9.79 -11.18
C GLU A 50 4.05 -9.92 -9.75
N VAL A 51 4.36 -8.80 -9.11
CA VAL A 51 5.16 -8.79 -7.87
C VAL A 51 4.42 -8.32 -6.64
N ALA A 52 3.36 -7.52 -6.79
CA ALA A 52 2.71 -6.83 -5.67
C ALA A 52 2.22 -7.77 -4.57
N GLU A 53 1.59 -8.91 -4.93
CA GLU A 53 1.08 -9.86 -3.94
C GLU A 53 2.23 -10.50 -3.14
N LYS A 54 3.21 -11.10 -3.84
CA LYS A 54 4.31 -11.81 -3.21
C LYS A 54 5.15 -10.88 -2.33
N LEU A 55 5.52 -9.72 -2.86
CA LEU A 55 6.35 -8.77 -2.13
C LEU A 55 5.62 -8.12 -0.95
N SER A 56 4.28 -8.13 -0.94
CA SER A 56 3.52 -7.72 0.24
C SER A 56 3.70 -8.71 1.38
N GLN A 57 3.78 -10.01 1.07
CA GLN A 57 4.02 -11.06 2.06
C GLN A 57 5.48 -11.02 2.54
N ASP A 58 6.43 -10.83 1.62
CA ASP A 58 7.86 -10.71 1.97
C ASP A 58 8.14 -9.46 2.82
N ALA A 59 7.32 -8.41 2.70
CA ALA A 59 7.41 -7.21 3.53
C ALA A 59 6.77 -7.36 4.92
N ASP A 60 5.89 -8.35 5.14
CA ASP A 60 5.21 -8.58 6.42
C ASP A 60 6.11 -9.32 7.41
N LEU A 61 7.02 -8.58 8.03
CA LEU A 61 7.97 -9.10 9.03
C LEU A 61 7.33 -9.32 10.41
N GLU A 62 6.13 -8.79 10.64
CA GLU A 62 5.48 -8.74 11.97
C GLU A 62 4.24 -9.64 12.04
N GLY A 63 3.80 -10.25 10.93
CA GLY A 63 2.72 -11.24 10.88
C GLY A 63 1.30 -10.65 11.01
N ASN A 64 1.11 -9.38 10.68
CA ASN A 64 -0.12 -8.61 10.95
C ASN A 64 -0.86 -8.17 9.67
N ALA A 65 -0.83 -9.01 8.63
CA ALA A 65 -1.18 -8.69 7.24
C ALA A 65 -2.55 -7.99 7.00
N GLY A 66 -3.64 -8.36 7.67
CA GLY A 66 -4.99 -8.01 7.22
C GLY A 66 -5.29 -6.49 7.14
N PHE A 67 -5.27 -5.82 8.30
CA PHE A 67 -5.53 -4.38 8.36
C PHE A 67 -4.34 -3.55 7.86
N MET A 68 -3.11 -3.99 8.18
CA MET A 68 -1.89 -3.30 7.78
C MET A 68 -1.74 -3.24 6.26
N TYR A 69 -2.14 -4.31 5.54
CA TYR A 69 -2.19 -4.33 4.08
C TYR A 69 -3.09 -3.22 3.52
N GLY A 70 -4.34 -3.15 3.97
CA GLY A 70 -5.29 -2.13 3.50
C GLY A 70 -4.80 -0.71 3.78
N ALA A 71 -4.29 -0.47 4.99
CA ALA A 71 -3.73 0.82 5.37
C ALA A 71 -2.48 1.19 4.54
N ALA A 72 -1.62 0.22 4.26
CA ALA A 72 -0.43 0.43 3.43
C ALA A 72 -0.79 0.73 1.97
N VAL A 73 -1.75 0.02 1.37
CA VAL A 73 -2.25 0.36 0.02
C VAL A 73 -2.76 1.79 0.01
N ASN A 74 -3.51 2.21 1.03
CA ASN A 74 -4.01 3.58 1.13
C ASN A 74 -2.86 4.60 1.20
N ILE A 75 -1.88 4.40 2.09
CA ILE A 75 -0.71 5.29 2.21
C ILE A 75 0.07 5.36 0.89
N LEU A 76 0.40 4.22 0.29
CA LEU A 76 1.17 4.15 -0.94
C LEU A 76 0.41 4.76 -2.12
N SER A 77 -0.91 4.61 -2.18
CA SER A 77 -1.71 5.20 -3.26
C SER A 77 -1.62 6.73 -3.32
N GLN A 78 -1.34 7.36 -2.19
CA GLN A 78 -1.25 8.82 -2.06
C GLN A 78 0.20 9.32 -2.10
N THR A 79 1.15 8.50 -1.65
CA THR A 79 2.54 8.95 -1.40
C THR A 79 3.57 8.40 -2.39
N TRP A 80 3.28 7.29 -3.07
CA TRP A 80 4.24 6.58 -3.92
C TRP A 80 4.02 6.90 -5.40
N LYS A 81 5.10 6.97 -6.19
CA LYS A 81 5.01 7.23 -7.64
C LYS A 81 4.19 6.19 -8.43
N TYR A 82 4.23 4.91 -8.02
CA TYR A 82 3.41 3.84 -8.59
C TYR A 82 2.10 3.65 -7.81
N GLY A 83 1.76 4.58 -6.90
CA GLY A 83 0.62 4.48 -6.00
C GLY A 83 -0.73 4.33 -6.69
N ASN A 84 -0.96 5.07 -7.78
CA ASN A 84 -2.20 4.96 -8.54
C ASN A 84 -2.34 3.58 -9.23
N GLU A 85 -1.23 3.03 -9.73
CA GLU A 85 -1.20 1.69 -10.32
C GLU A 85 -1.48 0.63 -9.27
N LEU A 86 -0.83 0.73 -8.10
CA LEU A 86 -1.07 -0.13 -6.95
C LEU A 86 -2.55 -0.10 -6.51
N ARG A 87 -3.14 1.09 -6.41
CA ARG A 87 -4.56 1.29 -6.08
C ARG A 87 -5.46 0.56 -7.06
N LYS A 88 -5.23 0.73 -8.36
CA LYS A 88 -6.03 0.08 -9.41
C LYS A 88 -5.90 -1.44 -9.35
N TRP A 89 -4.68 -1.96 -9.20
CA TRP A 89 -4.42 -3.39 -9.03
C TRP A 89 -5.18 -3.96 -7.82
N HIS A 90 -5.09 -3.29 -6.67
CA HIS A 90 -5.77 -3.70 -5.45
C HIS A 90 -7.30 -3.69 -5.63
N ASN A 91 -7.86 -2.58 -6.09
CA ASN A 91 -9.31 -2.42 -6.23
C ASN A 91 -9.93 -3.41 -7.22
N LYS A 92 -9.18 -3.79 -8.27
CA LYS A 92 -9.61 -4.79 -9.26
C LYS A 92 -9.94 -6.14 -8.61
N LYS A 93 -9.24 -6.52 -7.54
CA LYS A 93 -9.53 -7.76 -6.78
C LYS A 93 -10.94 -7.78 -6.17
N TYR A 94 -11.52 -6.59 -5.95
CA TYR A 94 -12.84 -6.39 -5.36
C TYR A 94 -13.87 -5.89 -6.37
N ASN A 95 -13.56 -5.96 -7.68
CA ASN A 95 -14.40 -5.45 -8.76
C ASN A 95 -14.77 -3.96 -8.59
N TYR A 96 -13.85 -3.16 -8.02
CA TYR A 96 -14.03 -1.72 -7.83
C TYR A 96 -13.08 -0.94 -8.75
N GLN A 97 -13.56 0.19 -9.30
CA GLN A 97 -12.81 1.03 -10.23
C GLN A 97 -12.81 2.53 -9.86
N GLY A 98 -13.39 2.89 -8.71
CA GLY A 98 -13.56 4.28 -8.31
C GLY A 98 -12.33 4.92 -7.65
N GLU A 99 -12.48 6.20 -7.31
CA GLU A 99 -11.49 7.02 -6.63
C GLU A 99 -11.51 6.69 -5.12
N GLY A 100 -10.68 5.73 -4.72
CA GLY A 100 -10.53 5.28 -3.33
C GLY A 100 -9.79 3.97 -3.25
N VAL A 101 -9.45 3.52 -2.04
CA VAL A 101 -8.89 2.19 -1.79
C VAL A 101 -9.94 1.36 -1.06
N VAL A 102 -10.27 0.18 -1.59
CA VAL A 102 -11.17 -0.74 -0.90
C VAL A 102 -10.54 -1.17 0.42
N ASN A 103 -11.31 -1.12 1.52
CA ASN A 103 -10.84 -1.70 2.78
C ASN A 103 -11.15 -3.21 2.78
N PRO A 104 -10.15 -4.10 2.69
CA PRO A 104 -10.38 -5.55 2.61
C PRO A 104 -11.03 -6.13 3.87
N VAL A 105 -10.89 -5.46 5.01
CA VAL A 105 -11.42 -5.91 6.31
C VAL A 105 -12.88 -5.47 6.51
N VAL A 106 -13.35 -4.45 5.78
CA VAL A 106 -14.75 -4.02 5.84
C VAL A 106 -15.52 -4.76 4.75
N HIS A 107 -16.11 -5.91 5.10
CA HIS A 107 -17.10 -6.55 4.25
C HIS A 107 -18.38 -5.70 4.28
N THR A 108 -18.60 -4.89 3.24
CA THR A 108 -19.90 -4.25 3.05
C THR A 108 -20.93 -5.36 2.80
N ILE A 109 -21.73 -5.68 3.80
CA ILE A 109 -22.98 -6.42 3.61
C ILE A 109 -23.88 -5.48 2.82
N ASN A 110 -24.02 -5.70 1.51
CA ASN A 110 -25.06 -5.02 0.73
C ASN A 110 -26.41 -5.42 1.34
N PRO A 111 -27.21 -4.49 1.89
CA PRO A 111 -28.59 -4.82 2.20
C PRO A 111 -29.30 -5.08 0.87
N LYS A 112 -30.01 -6.21 0.82
CA LYS A 112 -30.87 -6.60 -0.30
C LYS A 112 -31.95 -5.55 -0.57
#